data_AF-A0A4Q5P3C7-F1
#
_entry.id   AF-A0A4Q5P3C7-F1
#
_cell.length_a   1.000
_cell.length_b   1.000
_cell.length_c   1.000
_cell.angle_alpha   90.00
_cell.angle_beta   90.00
_cell.angle_gamma   90.00
#
_symmetry.space_group_name_H-M   'P 1'
#
loop_
_entity.id
_entity.type
_entity.pdbx_description
1 polymer ?
#
loop_
_entity_poly.entity_id
_entity_poly.type
_entity_poly.pdbx_seq_one_letter_code
_entity_poly.pdbx_strand_id
1 'polypeptide(L)' 'MKELPINDMFAKNGKIREDGRMVHDMYLFEVKKPSESKARWDNYKLLATVPGDQAFQPLSESRCPLVQK' A
#
# COMPACT_ATOMS: atom_id res chain seq x y z
N MET A 1 -16.43 1.54 -9.38
CA MET A 1 -15.13 1.80 -8.71
C MET A 1 -14.24 0.57 -8.55
N LYS A 2 -14.75 -0.69 -8.59
CA LYS A 2 -13.90 -1.88 -8.46
C LYS A 2 -13.17 -2.31 -9.75
N GLU A 3 -13.78 -2.10 -10.91
CA GLU A 3 -13.24 -2.60 -12.19
C GLU A 3 -12.02 -1.83 -12.69
N LEU A 4 -11.97 -0.52 -12.44
CA LEU A 4 -10.87 0.31 -12.94
C LEU A 4 -9.72 0.33 -11.92
N PRO A 5 -8.46 0.24 -12.39
CA PRO A 5 -7.29 0.50 -11.54
C PRO A 5 -7.34 1.91 -10.94
N ILE A 6 -6.91 2.01 -9.69
CA ILE A 6 -6.71 3.27 -8.97
C ILE A 6 -5.31 3.78 -9.31
N ASN A 7 -5.24 4.94 -9.95
CA ASN A 7 -3.97 5.58 -10.29
C ASN A 7 -4.08 7.09 -10.03
N ASP A 8 -3.85 7.48 -8.79
CA ASP A 8 -4.01 8.85 -8.31
C ASP A 8 -2.73 9.36 -7.61
N MET A 9 -2.84 10.44 -6.83
CA MET A 9 -1.71 11.05 -6.12
C MET A 9 -1.22 10.19 -4.95
N PHE A 10 -2.10 9.38 -4.36
CA PHE A 10 -1.80 8.55 -3.21
C PHE A 10 -1.35 7.15 -3.61
N ALA A 11 -2.09 6.50 -4.52
CA ALA A 11 -1.84 5.12 -4.93
C ALA A 11 -1.65 5.01 -6.44
N LYS A 12 -0.53 4.39 -6.83
CA LYS A 12 -0.25 4.00 -8.20
C LYS A 12 -0.65 2.54 -8.40
N ASN A 13 -1.38 2.26 -9.49
CA ASN A 13 -1.80 0.92 -9.90
C ASN A 13 -2.54 0.12 -8.80
N GLY A 14 -3.28 0.80 -7.93
CA GLY A 14 -4.10 0.15 -6.92
C GLY A 14 -5.26 -0.63 -7.55
N LYS A 15 -5.72 -1.69 -6.89
CA LYS A 15 -6.88 -2.47 -7.31
C LYS A 15 -7.74 -2.84 -6.11
N ILE A 16 -9.05 -2.64 -6.21
CA ILE A 16 -9.99 -3.17 -5.21
C ILE A 16 -10.32 -4.62 -5.59
N ARG A 17 -9.96 -5.57 -4.73
CA ARG A 17 -10.24 -7.00 -4.93
C ARG A 17 -11.70 -7.35 -4.63
N GLU A 18 -12.05 -8.60 -4.87
CA GLU A 18 -13.38 -9.16 -4.62
C GLU A 18 -13.78 -9.06 -3.14
N ASP A 19 -12.83 -9.26 -2.23
CA ASP A 19 -13.00 -9.08 -0.78
C ASP A 19 -13.14 -7.60 -0.35
N GLY A 20 -13.09 -6.66 -1.30
CA GLY A 20 -13.16 -5.22 -1.04
C GLY A 20 -11.86 -4.60 -0.56
N ARG A 21 -10.76 -5.37 -0.43
CA ARG A 21 -9.45 -4.84 -0.07
C ARG A 21 -8.85 -4.08 -1.25
N MET A 22 -8.45 -2.83 -1.02
CA MET A 22 -7.58 -2.11 -1.95
C MET A 22 -6.14 -2.61 -1.77
N VAL A 23 -5.58 -3.20 -2.82
CA VAL A 23 -4.19 -3.65 -2.90
C VAL A 23 -3.42 -2.61 -3.71
N HIS A 24 -2.29 -2.15 -3.19
CA HIS A 24 -1.37 -1.21 -3.82
C HIS A 24 0.02 -1.39 -3.21
N ASP A 25 1.04 -0.75 -3.75
CA ASP A 25 2.38 -0.82 -3.15
C ASP A 25 2.42 -0.15 -1.78
N MET A 26 3.18 -0.74 -0.87
CA MET A 26 3.44 -0.20 0.47
C MET A 26 4.88 0.29 0.56
N TYR A 27 5.15 1.20 1.49
CA TYR A 27 6.47 1.81 1.63
C TYR A 27 7.03 1.60 3.03
N LEU A 28 8.27 1.13 3.12
CA LEU A 28 9.01 1.05 4.37
C LEU A 28 9.81 2.33 4.55
N PHE A 29 9.53 3.05 5.64
CA PHE A 29 10.20 4.30 5.98
C PHE A 29 11.00 4.17 7.27
N GLU A 30 12.13 4.86 7.31
CA GLU A 30 12.93 5.10 8.51
C GLU A 30 12.76 6.56 8.94
N VAL A 31 12.65 6.79 10.25
CA VAL A 31 12.62 8.15 10.80
C VAL A 31 14.03 8.74 10.72
N LYS A 32 14.14 9.91 10.11
CA LYS A 32 15.41 10.64 9.98
C LYS A 32 15.97 11.05 11.34
N LYS A 33 17.29 11.12 11.43
CA LYS A 33 17.96 11.79 12.56
C LYS A 33 17.69 13.30 12.50
N PRO A 34 17.73 14.03 13.64
CA PRO A 34 17.53 15.48 13.64
C PRO A 34 18.45 16.25 12.69
N SER A 35 19.71 15.80 12.53
CA SER A 35 20.68 16.41 11.63
C SER A 35 20.40 16.20 10.13
N GLU A 36 19.50 15.27 9.79
CA GLU A 36 19.15 14.94 8.40
C GLU A 36 17.88 15.66 7.91
N SER A 37 17.08 16.23 8.83
CA SER A 37 15.85 16.95 8.52
C SER A 37 16.15 18.37 8.07
N LYS A 38 15.74 18.74 6.86
CA LYS A 38 16.07 20.04 6.25
C LYS A 38 14.97 21.08 6.34
N ALA A 39 13.75 20.66 6.67
CA ALA A 39 12.59 21.52 6.73
C ALA A 39 11.48 20.89 7.57
N ARG A 40 10.46 21.68 7.89
CA ARG A 40 9.24 21.17 8.51
C ARG A 40 8.65 20.03 7.66
N TRP A 41 8.29 18.92 8.31
CA TRP A 41 7.75 17.70 7.70
C TRP A 41 8.75 16.80 6.96
N ASP A 42 10.04 17.15 6.93
CA ASP A 42 11.10 16.30 6.37
C ASP A 42 11.53 15.22 7.37
N ASN A 43 10.65 14.25 7.62
CA ASN A 43 10.78 13.31 8.74
C ASN A 43 11.25 11.91 8.36
N TYR A 44 11.08 11.51 7.10
CA TYR A 44 11.22 10.11 6.69
C TYR A 44 12.22 9.93 5.56
N LYS A 45 12.91 8.79 5.59
CA LYS A 45 13.70 8.26 4.48
C LYS A 45 13.03 6.99 3.98
N LEU A 46 12.76 6.90 2.68
CA LEU A 46 12.26 5.68 2.05
C LEU A 46 13.39 4.64 2.02
N LEU A 47 13.15 3.47 2.59
CA LEU A 47 14.09 2.35 2.56
C LEU A 47 13.75 1.34 1.48
N ALA A 48 12.46 1.04 1.30
CA ALA A 48 12.00 0.07 0.31
C ALA A 48 10.56 0.32 -0.11
N THR A 49 10.24 -0.10 -1.33
CA THR A 49 8.87 -0.27 -1.80
C THR A 49 8.54 -1.76 -1.78
N VAL A 50 7.44 -2.11 -1.12
CA VAL A 50 6.92 -3.48 -1.04
C VAL A 50 5.78 -3.61 -2.05
N PRO A 51 5.93 -4.46 -3.09
CA PRO A 51 4.87 -4.69 -4.08
C PRO A 51 3.55 -5.12 -3.43
N GLY A 52 2.42 -4.64 -3.96
CA GLY A 52 1.10 -4.92 -3.38
C GLY A 52 0.73 -6.41 -3.29
N ASP A 53 1.22 -7.25 -4.20
CA ASP A 53 1.01 -8.71 -4.17
C ASP A 53 1.79 -9.41 -3.04
N GLN A 54 2.83 -8.78 -2.50
CA GLN A 54 3.62 -9.24 -1.36
C GLN A 54 3.18 -8.58 -0.05
N ALA A 55 2.72 -7.32 -0.11
CA ALA A 55 2.34 -6.54 1.07
C ALA A 55 0.98 -6.96 1.66
N PHE A 56 0.11 -7.57 0.85
CA PHE A 56 -1.23 -7.97 1.25
C PHE A 56 -1.38 -9.48 1.21
N GLN A 57 -2.13 -10.04 2.17
CA GLN A 57 -2.47 -11.46 2.19
C GLN A 57 -3.15 -11.88 0.87
N PRO A 58 -2.78 -13.02 0.26
CA PRO A 58 -3.40 -13.49 -0.98
C PRO A 58 -4.91 -13.69 -0.82
N LEU A 59 -5.65 -13.50 -1.92
CA LEU A 59 -7.13 -13.61 -1.90
C LEU A 59 -7.58 -15.02 -1.45
N SER A 60 -6.81 -16.05 -1.77
CA SER A 60 -7.05 -17.44 -1.37
C SER A 60 -7.12 -17.65 0.14
N GLU A 61 -6.50 -16.76 0.92
CA GLU A 61 -6.54 -16.83 2.38
C GLU A 61 -7.45 -15.75 2.99
N SER A 62 -8.24 -15.07 2.16
CA SER A 62 -9.19 -14.07 2.62
C SER A 62 -10.24 -14.70 3.53
N ARG A 63 -10.49 -14.05 4.67
CA ARG A 63 -11.53 -14.44 5.64
C ARG A 63 -12.88 -13.78 5.33
N CYS A 64 -13.01 -13.11 4.19
CA CYS A 64 -14.25 -12.47 3.78
C CYS A 64 -15.29 -13.53 3.39
N PRO A 65 -16.46 -13.61 4.07
CA PRO A 65 -17.50 -14.60 3.74
C PRO A 65 -18.08 -14.45 2.33
N LEU A 66 -17.88 -13.31 1.69
CA LEU A 66 -18.38 -13.04 0.33
C LEU A 66 -17.44 -13.56 -0.77
N VAL A 67 -16.22 -14.00 -0.42
CA VAL A 67 -15.23 -14.54 -1.37
C VAL A 67 -15.11 -16.06 -1.26
N GLN A 68 -15.32 -16.62 -0.06
CA GLN A 68 -15.45 -18.07 0.09
C GLN A 68 -16.82 -18.50 -0.43
N LYS A 69 -16.85 -19.12 -1.61
CA LYS A 69 -17.96 -19.94 -2.07
C LYS A 69 -17.65 -21.40 -1.80
#